data_AF-A0A3N5K626-F1
#
_entry.id   AF-A0A3N5K626-F1
#
_cell.length_a   1.000
_cell.length_b   1.000
_cell.length_c   1.000
_cell.angle_alpha   90.00
_cell.angle_beta   90.00
_cell.angle_gamma   90.00
#
_symmetry.space_group_name_H-M   'P 1'
#
loop_
_entity.id
_entity.type
_entity.pdbx_description
1 polymer ?
#
loop_
_entity_poly.entity_id
_entity_poly.type
_entity_poly.pdbx_seq_one_letter_code
_entity_poly.pdbx_strand_id
1 'polypeptide(L)'
;MPFSQIILKGMKLTPSNFKTPPLEMGILPFWFWNGDLDKSELEWQMREYYAHGIRGLFIHGRFGLKIPYLSGEWFDRVKFVVEKAKEIGLDIWIYDEMNWPSGTAGKQVLQRYP
;
A
#
# COMPACT_ATOMS: atom_id res chain seq x y z
N MET A 1 -14.25 -5.65 0.11
CA MET A 1 -13.45 -4.71 -0.70
C MET A 1 -14.36 -4.17 -1.80
N PRO A 2 -15.00 -3.01 -1.59
CA PRO A 2 -15.92 -2.40 -2.57
C PRO A 2 -15.27 -2.21 -3.95
N PHE A 3 -13.98 -1.83 -3.95
CA PHE A 3 -13.16 -1.58 -5.15
C PHE A 3 -12.96 -2.85 -6.01
N SER A 4 -12.71 -4.00 -5.38
CA SER A 4 -12.41 -5.25 -6.09
C SER A 4 -13.52 -5.72 -7.05
N GLN A 5 -14.80 -5.53 -6.72
CA GLN A 5 -15.90 -6.10 -7.52
C GLN A 5 -16.06 -5.39 -8.87
N ILE A 6 -15.92 -4.06 -8.89
CA ILE A 6 -16.02 -3.27 -10.13
C ILE A 6 -14.80 -3.54 -11.03
N ILE A 7 -13.60 -3.63 -10.45
CA ILE A 7 -12.39 -3.99 -11.22
C ILE A 7 -12.51 -5.40 -11.81
N LEU A 8 -13.00 -6.38 -11.04
CA LEU A 8 -13.08 -7.77 -11.49
C LEU A 8 -14.18 -8.00 -12.53
N LYS A 9 -15.32 -7.31 -12.41
CA LYS A 9 -16.47 -7.49 -13.31
C LYS A 9 -16.51 -6.49 -14.46
N GLY A 10 -15.71 -5.43 -14.38
CA GLY A 10 -15.73 -4.30 -15.30
C GLY A 10 -16.96 -3.40 -15.11
N MET A 11 -16.88 -2.20 -15.69
CA MET A 11 -17.98 -1.25 -15.80
C MET A 11 -18.17 -0.88 -17.27
N LYS A 12 -19.43 -0.75 -17.71
CA LYS A 12 -19.72 -0.24 -19.06
C LYS A 12 -19.26 1.21 -19.18
N LEU A 13 -18.45 1.50 -20.21
CA LEU A 13 -18.02 2.87 -20.50
C LEU A 13 -19.19 3.72 -21.04
N THR A 14 -19.29 4.95 -20.54
CA THR A 14 -20.28 5.97 -20.91
C THR A 14 -19.60 7.33 -21.03
N PRO A 15 -20.16 8.31 -21.75
CA PRO A 15 -19.58 9.65 -21.80
C PRO A 15 -19.42 10.31 -20.40
N SER A 16 -20.34 10.03 -19.47
CA SER A 16 -20.29 10.58 -18.12
C SER A 16 -19.17 9.98 -17.27
N ASN A 17 -19.04 8.64 -17.22
CA ASN A 17 -17.95 8.01 -16.46
C ASN A 17 -16.60 8.08 -17.18
N PHE A 18 -16.57 8.43 -18.46
CA PHE A 18 -15.31 8.79 -19.13
C PHE A 18 -14.82 10.18 -18.69
N LYS A 19 -15.72 11.17 -18.59
CA LYS A 19 -15.38 12.52 -18.12
C LYS A 19 -15.00 12.54 -16.63
N THR A 20 -15.66 11.70 -15.83
CA THR A 20 -15.38 11.53 -14.40
C THR A 20 -15.27 10.04 -14.09
N PRO A 21 -14.05 9.48 -14.22
CA PRO A 21 -13.80 8.07 -13.95
C PRO A 21 -14.24 7.66 -12.54
N PRO A 22 -14.78 6.45 -12.36
CA PRO A 22 -14.99 5.88 -11.04
C PRO A 22 -13.66 5.86 -10.28
N LEU A 23 -13.70 6.18 -8.97
CA LEU A 23 -12.49 6.15 -8.14
C LEU A 23 -11.89 4.74 -8.08
N GLU A 24 -12.71 3.72 -8.33
CA GLU A 24 -12.33 2.31 -8.45
C GLU A 24 -11.37 2.03 -9.61
N MET A 25 -11.30 2.92 -10.60
CA MET A 25 -10.36 2.82 -11.72
C MET A 25 -9.17 3.77 -11.56
N GLY A 26 -9.01 4.37 -10.37
CA GLY A 26 -7.91 5.26 -10.02
C GLY A 26 -6.58 4.53 -9.83
N ILE A 27 -5.55 5.31 -9.54
CA ILE A 27 -4.21 4.78 -9.28
C ILE A 27 -4.16 3.99 -7.95
N LEU A 28 -3.26 3.01 -7.92
CA LEU A 28 -2.87 2.28 -6.71
C LEU A 28 -1.36 2.50 -6.49
N PRO A 29 -0.95 3.55 -5.75
CA PRO A 29 0.45 3.87 -5.59
C PRO A 29 1.16 2.91 -4.63
N PHE A 30 2.47 2.79 -4.81
CA PHE A 30 3.32 2.28 -3.73
C PHE A 30 3.38 3.30 -2.60
N TRP A 31 3.04 2.85 -1.41
CA TRP A 31 3.23 3.57 -0.18
C TRP A 31 4.53 3.11 0.46
N PHE A 32 5.55 3.96 0.34
CA PHE A 32 6.89 3.65 0.80
C PHE A 32 6.98 3.73 2.32
N TRP A 33 7.08 2.57 2.94
CA TRP A 33 7.35 2.44 4.36
C TRP A 33 8.84 2.61 4.61
N ASN A 34 9.16 3.75 5.22
CA ASN A 34 10.46 4.13 5.74
C ASN A 34 10.26 4.82 7.11
N GLY A 35 11.36 5.14 7.80
CA GLY A 35 11.26 5.72 9.15
C GLY A 35 10.74 4.73 10.19
N ASP A 36 10.10 5.27 11.22
CA ASP A 36 9.71 4.53 12.44
C ASP A 36 8.31 3.91 12.36
N LEU A 37 7.56 4.19 11.29
CA LEU A 37 6.19 3.71 11.09
C LEU A 37 5.29 3.99 12.31
N ASP A 38 5.29 5.23 12.79
CA ASP A 38 4.41 5.63 13.89
C ASP A 38 2.93 5.45 13.49
N LYS A 39 2.13 4.87 14.39
CA LYS A 39 0.73 4.53 14.07
C LYS A 39 -0.12 5.77 13.77
N SER A 40 0.12 6.88 14.45
CA SER A 40 -0.64 8.12 14.22
C SER A 40 -0.30 8.72 12.87
N GLU A 41 0.98 8.69 12.48
CA GLU A 41 1.43 9.12 11.15
C GLU A 41 0.88 8.22 10.05
N LEU A 42 0.96 6.89 10.21
CA LEU A 42 0.41 5.94 9.24
C LEU A 42 -1.09 6.18 9.01
N GLU A 43 -1.86 6.41 10.08
CA GLU A 43 -3.28 6.73 9.97
C GLU A 43 -3.53 8.08 9.28
N TRP A 44 -2.77 9.12 9.65
CA TRP A 44 -2.86 10.42 8.99
C TRP A 44 -2.59 10.30 7.48
N GLN A 45 -1.51 9.62 7.08
CA GLN A 45 -1.17 9.40 5.67
C GLN A 45 -2.30 8.66 4.93
N MET A 46 -2.89 7.62 5.52
CA MET A 46 -4.03 6.93 4.92
C MET A 46 -5.24 7.86 4.71
N ARG A 47 -5.54 8.72 5.69
CA ARG A 47 -6.64 9.69 5.56
C ARG A 47 -6.36 10.72 4.47
N GLU A 48 -5.11 11.17 4.34
CA GLU A 48 -4.71 12.08 3.26
C GLU A 48 -4.87 11.43 1.88
N TYR A 49 -4.44 10.17 1.70
CA TYR A 49 -4.67 9.43 0.46
C TYR A 49 -6.16 9.34 0.11
N TYR A 50 -6.98 8.98 1.10
CA TYR A 50 -8.43 8.89 0.92
C TYR A 50 -9.05 10.24 0.52
N ALA A 51 -8.67 11.32 1.20
CA ALA A 51 -9.15 12.68 0.94
C ALA A 51 -8.83 13.16 -0.48
N HIS A 52 -7.72 12.69 -1.04
CA HIS A 52 -7.27 13.01 -2.40
C HIS A 52 -7.75 12.00 -3.46
N GLY A 53 -8.72 11.15 -3.13
CA GLY A 53 -9.37 10.25 -4.08
C GLY A 53 -8.64 8.94 -4.36
N ILE A 54 -7.58 8.63 -3.61
CA ILE A 54 -6.86 7.35 -3.71
C ILE A 54 -7.56 6.33 -2.82
N ARG A 55 -7.94 5.19 -3.42
CA ARG A 55 -8.77 4.16 -2.76
C ARG A 55 -8.05 2.88 -2.40
N GLY A 56 -6.76 2.77 -2.75
CA GLY A 56 -5.94 1.69 -2.26
C GLY A 56 -4.45 1.96 -2.38
N LEU A 57 -3.66 1.20 -1.63
CA LEU A 57 -2.23 1.40 -1.45
C LEU A 57 -1.50 0.05 -1.45
N PHE A 58 -0.29 0.03 -1.98
CA PHE A 58 0.65 -1.07 -1.82
C PHE A 58 1.69 -0.72 -0.75
N ILE A 59 1.65 -1.37 0.40
CA ILE A 59 2.71 -1.28 1.40
C ILE A 59 4.00 -1.80 0.77
N HIS A 60 5.06 -0.98 0.80
CA HIS A 60 6.34 -1.33 0.21
C HIS A 60 7.50 -0.87 1.09
N GLY A 61 8.26 -1.81 1.64
CA GLY A 61 9.46 -1.51 2.44
C GLY A 61 10.56 -0.84 1.62
N ARG A 62 11.13 0.26 2.14
CA ARG A 62 12.15 1.06 1.45
C ARG A 62 13.30 1.46 2.36
N PHE A 63 14.38 1.95 1.75
CA PHE A 63 15.54 2.47 2.46
C PHE A 63 15.11 3.53 3.49
N GLY A 64 15.73 3.47 4.67
CA GLY A 64 15.37 4.33 5.79
C GLY A 64 14.34 3.73 6.74
N LEU A 65 13.77 2.54 6.45
CA LEU A 65 12.94 1.80 7.40
C LEU A 65 13.75 1.45 8.66
N LYS A 66 13.23 1.86 9.83
CA LYS A 66 13.88 1.70 11.14
C LYS A 66 13.46 0.42 11.86
N ILE A 67 12.25 -0.06 11.59
CA ILE A 67 11.76 -1.35 12.08
C ILE A 67 12.27 -2.47 11.15
N PRO A 68 12.79 -3.59 11.67
CA PRO A 68 13.26 -4.68 10.81
C PRO A 68 12.13 -5.23 9.93
N TYR A 69 12.37 -5.33 8.63
CA TYR A 69 11.42 -5.87 7.65
C TYR A 69 11.01 -7.31 8.01
N LEU A 70 9.71 -7.63 7.91
CA LEU A 70 9.11 -8.91 8.31
C LEU A 70 9.30 -9.31 9.78
N SER A 71 9.70 -8.37 10.66
CA SER A 71 9.66 -8.61 12.10
C SER A 71 8.23 -8.63 12.63
N GLY A 72 8.05 -9.12 13.86
CA GLY A 72 6.76 -9.04 14.55
C GLY A 72 6.24 -7.60 14.62
N GLU A 73 7.11 -6.62 14.87
CA GLU A 73 6.71 -5.21 14.91
C GLU A 73 6.26 -4.70 13.53
N TRP A 74 6.92 -5.12 12.44
CA TRP A 74 6.49 -4.78 11.08
C TRP A 74 5.10 -5.36 10.79
N PHE A 75 4.84 -6.62 11.13
CA PHE A 75 3.53 -7.24 10.97
C PHE A 75 2.46 -6.59 11.87
N ASP A 76 2.82 -6.10 13.06
CA ASP A 76 1.91 -5.32 13.90
C ASP A 76 1.50 -3.99 13.25
N ARG A 77 2.41 -3.33 12.52
CA ARG A 77 2.09 -2.14 11.72
C ARG A 77 1.19 -2.49 10.54
N VAL A 78 1.44 -3.60 9.85
CA VAL A 78 0.58 -4.09 8.76
C VAL A 78 -0.82 -4.36 9.27
N LYS A 79 -0.95 -5.07 10.40
CA LYS A 79 -2.24 -5.35 11.03
C LYS A 79 -2.99 -4.06 11.37
N PHE A 80 -2.31 -3.11 12.02
CA PHE A 80 -2.90 -1.81 12.34
C PHE A 80 -3.41 -1.08 11.09
N VAL A 81 -2.61 -1.02 10.03
CA VAL A 81 -2.99 -0.37 8.78
C VAL A 81 -4.17 -1.06 8.11
N VAL A 82 -4.20 -2.39 8.06
CA VAL A 82 -5.34 -3.14 7.49
C VAL A 82 -6.63 -2.89 8.29
N GLU A 83 -6.55 -2.87 9.61
CA GLU A 83 -7.70 -2.58 10.49
C GLU A 83 -8.22 -1.16 10.26
N LYS A 84 -7.36 -0.14 10.28
CA LYS A 84 -7.74 1.26 10.02
C LYS A 84 -8.23 1.47 8.59
N ALA A 85 -7.60 0.86 7.59
CA ALA A 85 -8.01 0.97 6.20
C ALA A 85 -9.43 0.44 5.98
N LYS A 86 -9.80 -0.66 6.67
CA LYS A 86 -11.17 -1.19 6.66
C LYS A 86 -12.19 -0.19 7.22
N GLU A 87 -11.82 0.59 8.23
CA GLU A 87 -12.67 1.65 8.79
C GLU A 87 -12.80 2.86 7.85
N ILE A 88 -11.69 3.24 7.19
CA ILE A 88 -11.63 4.41 6.30
C ILE A 88 -12.26 4.10 4.91
N GLY A 89 -12.28 2.84 4.50
CA GLY A 89 -12.72 2.41 3.16
C GLY A 89 -11.58 2.44 2.13
N LEU A 90 -10.37 2.07 2.55
CA LEU A 90 -9.21 1.85 1.70
C LEU A 90 -8.91 0.35 1.54
N ASP A 91 -8.46 -0.02 0.34
CA ASP A 91 -7.93 -1.35 0.06
C ASP A 91 -6.40 -1.36 0.24
N ILE A 92 -5.89 -2.28 1.04
CA ILE A 92 -4.44 -2.41 1.30
C ILE A 92 -3.91 -3.68 0.65
N TRP A 93 -2.78 -3.53 -0.04
CA TRP A 93 -1.99 -4.60 -0.62
C TRP A 93 -0.62 -4.61 0.02
N ILE A 94 -0.01 -5.79 0.11
CA ILE A 94 1.37 -5.95 0.56
C ILE A 94 2.21 -6.27 -0.67
N TYR A 95 3.22 -5.46 -0.93
CA TYR A 95 4.27 -5.78 -1.89
C TYR A 95 5.40 -6.44 -1.12
N ASP A 96 5.60 -7.74 -1.31
CA ASP A 96 6.45 -8.64 -0.51
C ASP A 96 7.95 -8.49 -0.83
N GLU A 97 8.39 -7.27 -1.05
CA GLU A 97 9.77 -6.93 -1.37
C GLU A 97 10.30 -5.82 -0.44
N MET A 98 11.53 -5.99 0.04
CA MET A 98 12.28 -4.93 0.71
C MET A 98 13.31 -4.33 -0.23
N ASN A 99 13.16 -3.03 -0.51
CA ASN A 99 13.92 -2.34 -1.55
C ASN A 99 13.72 -2.99 -2.94
N TRP A 100 14.66 -2.75 -3.86
CA TRP A 100 14.70 -3.33 -5.19
C TRP A 100 16.15 -3.67 -5.56
N PRO A 101 16.40 -4.59 -6.51
CA PRO A 101 15.45 -5.55 -7.09
C PRO A 101 15.30 -6.82 -6.24
N SER A 102 14.24 -7.60 -6.49
CA SER A 102 13.80 -8.69 -5.60
C SER A 102 14.85 -9.78 -5.45
N GLY A 103 15.61 -10.04 -6.51
CA GLY A 103 16.71 -11.01 -6.52
C GLY A 103 17.84 -10.71 -5.53
N THR A 104 17.94 -9.47 -5.02
CA THR A 104 18.92 -9.14 -3.96
C THR A 104 18.45 -9.54 -2.56
N ALA A 105 17.15 -9.82 -2.38
CA ALA A 105 16.50 -10.06 -1.10
C ALA A 105 16.88 -8.99 -0.04
N GLY A 106 16.76 -7.71 -0.40
CA GLY A 106 17.18 -6.61 0.47
C GLY A 106 18.69 -6.61 0.76
N LYS A 107 19.51 -6.91 -0.27
CA LYS A 107 20.98 -7.09 -0.22
C LYS A 107 21.48 -8.33 0.54
N GLN A 108 20.60 -9.16 1.12
CA GLN A 108 21.02 -10.35 1.87
C GLN A 108 21.76 -11.37 0.99
N VAL A 109 21.37 -11.52 -0.28
CA VAL A 109 22.05 -12.44 -1.21
C VAL A 109 23.51 -12.00 -1.41
N LEU A 110 23.75 -10.73 -1.71
CA LEU A 110 25.09 -10.18 -1.91
C LEU A 110 25.93 -10.21 -0.64
N GLN A 111 25.31 -10.03 0.54
CA GLN A 111 26.03 -10.14 1.82
C GLN A 111 26.48 -11.58 2.11
N ARG A 112 25.69 -12.58 1.71
CA ARG A 112 25.98 -13.99 1.93
C ARG A 112 26.90 -14.60 0.84
N TYR A 113 26.82 -14.06 -0.37
CA TYR A 113 27.57 -14.50 -1.55
C TYR A 113 28.18 -13.26 -2.27
N PRO A 114 29.28 -12.71 -1.74
CA PRO A 114 29.89 -11.49 -2.27
C PRO A 114 30.59 -11.68 -3.62
#